data_AF-A0A0D1YWX8-F1
#
_entry.id   AF-A0A0D1YWX8-F1
#
_cell.length_a   1.000
_cell.length_b   1.000
_cell.length_c   1.000
_cell.angle_alpha   90.00
_cell.angle_beta   90.00
_cell.angle_gamma   90.00
#
_symmetry.space_group_name_H-M   'P 1'
#
loop_
_entity.id
_entity.type
_entity.pdbx_description
1 polymer ?
#
loop_
_entity_poly.entity_id
_entity_poly.type
_entity_poly.pdbx_seq_one_letter_code
_entity_poly.pdbx_strand_id
1 'polypeptide(L)'
;MHQTSSRLLRMTDDDRPFTRDFKDLFSTLMVSLPLTPHRVRFAKIDHTFTSEEAVTNLGSLKFSQSNRMPDPKDPSRIVTTTTTTTFSMAKEMARSVCQKFLEARFVESADGKNDFTSKSAVWQLTPKGMHILQRFCQRNGIQQRHVFELLNSSRNTMNLVILEREPETDKLHRDQATVEVVFRRFVGTEPNVKNSISSSDSDSLSEYQTGLVGVKMAKERKVGDRVYYNTFTGKAVVDWLMDCCTMVDRRETIELAQLFCDHGLIACVDNPNSARFSQSKSSIYTVTEKGQRVAGWVTSSKSSGNPDAHVNGSRAREGPTRDSNTNRMTVILQDPALRLLFREFLRDTHCEENLAFYLDVRDFLANYNAAKRQQTVPKLEIIRETLAAAYGLYNAFLAPGSPCELNIDHSLRTSLAARMTRAVDDDDAMVKSLDEVATLFDQAQNSVFKLMASDSVPKFLREPKYANILRERNLDGQVAVTNGRAVSG
;
A
#
# COMPACT_ATOMS: atom_id res chain seq x y z
N MET A 1 -34.68 -3.05 1.27
CA MET A 1 -34.20 -4.09 2.21
C MET A 1 -32.95 -3.54 2.90
N HIS A 2 -32.92 -3.50 4.24
CA HIS A 2 -31.75 -3.05 5.00
C HIS A 2 -31.01 -4.27 5.54
N GLN A 3 -29.81 -4.54 5.02
CA GLN A 3 -28.91 -5.53 5.59
C GLN A 3 -27.89 -4.80 6.47
N THR A 4 -27.80 -5.18 7.74
CA THR A 4 -26.88 -4.61 8.72
C THR A 4 -25.88 -5.68 9.15
N SER A 5 -24.60 -5.33 9.18
CA SER A 5 -23.51 -6.12 9.77
C SER A 5 -22.67 -5.20 10.66
N SER A 6 -22.22 -5.71 11.80
CA SER A 6 -21.40 -4.99 12.77
C SER A 6 -20.11 -5.76 13.01
N ARG A 7 -18.96 -5.08 12.90
CA ARG A 7 -17.65 -5.70 13.07
C ARG A 7 -16.73 -4.80 13.89
N LEU A 8 -15.98 -5.41 14.81
CA LEU A 8 -14.88 -4.74 15.51
C LEU A 8 -13.70 -4.49 14.55
N LEU A 9 -13.01 -3.36 14.73
CA LEU A 9 -11.77 -3.07 14.01
C LEU A 9 -10.77 -4.21 14.26
N ARG A 10 -10.21 -4.79 13.20
CA ARG A 10 -9.24 -5.87 13.38
C ARG A 10 -7.98 -5.34 14.04
N MET A 11 -7.49 -6.11 15.02
CA MET A 11 -6.23 -5.88 15.68
C MET A 11 -5.29 -7.05 15.39
N THR A 12 -4.01 -6.75 15.25
CA THR A 12 -2.92 -7.74 15.20
C THR A 12 -2.65 -8.32 16.58
N ASP A 13 -1.73 -9.29 16.66
CA ASP A 13 -1.29 -9.92 17.90
C ASP A 13 -0.59 -8.96 18.88
N ASP A 14 -0.13 -7.80 18.40
CA ASP A 14 0.51 -6.74 19.18
C ASP A 14 -0.41 -5.52 19.46
N ASP A 15 -1.74 -5.71 19.41
CA ASP A 15 -2.78 -4.69 19.65
C ASP A 15 -2.74 -3.47 18.70
N ARG A 16 -2.10 -3.64 17.54
CA ARG A 16 -2.07 -2.63 16.48
C ARG A 16 -3.28 -2.83 15.55
N PRO A 17 -4.00 -1.77 15.17
CA PRO A 17 -5.06 -1.91 14.18
C PRO A 17 -4.47 -2.33 12.83
N PHE A 18 -5.18 -3.20 12.11
CA PHE A 18 -4.81 -3.58 10.76
C PHE A 18 -4.60 -2.34 9.90
N THR A 19 -3.50 -2.30 9.16
CA THR A 19 -3.06 -1.10 8.45
C THR A 19 -4.10 -0.58 7.46
N ARG A 20 -4.81 -1.49 6.78
CA ARG A 20 -5.90 -1.14 5.85
C ARG A 20 -7.07 -0.49 6.59
N ASP A 21 -7.59 -1.17 7.61
CA ASP A 21 -8.75 -0.71 8.37
C ASP A 21 -8.46 0.64 9.07
N PHE A 22 -7.22 0.84 9.54
CA PHE A 22 -6.75 2.10 10.12
C PHE A 22 -6.74 3.27 9.11
N LYS A 23 -6.28 3.03 7.87
CA LYS A 23 -6.28 4.02 6.79
C LYS A 23 -7.69 4.33 6.29
N ASP A 24 -8.56 3.32 6.23
CA ASP A 24 -9.95 3.49 5.84
C ASP A 24 -10.69 4.31 6.89
N LEU A 25 -10.47 4.06 8.19
CA LEU A 25 -11.02 4.89 9.27
C LEU A 25 -10.54 6.35 9.19
N PHE A 26 -9.24 6.56 8.98
CA PHE A 26 -8.68 7.91 8.78
C PHE A 26 -9.36 8.62 7.60
N SER A 27 -9.41 7.97 6.44
CA SER A 27 -9.95 8.57 5.23
C SER A 27 -11.46 8.84 5.35
N THR A 28 -12.18 7.95 6.03
CA THR A 28 -13.60 8.13 6.33
C THR A 28 -13.84 9.38 7.18
N LEU A 29 -13.01 9.61 8.20
CA LEU A 29 -13.05 10.83 9.00
C LEU A 29 -12.72 12.08 8.16
N MET A 30 -11.69 12.03 7.33
CA MET A 30 -11.30 13.20 6.52
C MET A 30 -12.39 13.59 5.51
N VAL A 31 -13.10 12.61 4.96
CA VAL A 31 -14.24 12.85 4.06
C VAL A 31 -15.43 13.45 4.83
N SER A 32 -15.69 13.01 6.07
CA SER A 32 -16.83 13.47 6.86
C SER A 32 -16.63 14.85 7.50
N LEU A 33 -15.39 15.32 7.63
CA LEU A 33 -15.07 16.65 8.14
C LEU A 33 -15.24 17.72 7.06
N PRO A 34 -15.69 18.93 7.42
CA PRO A 34 -15.87 20.02 6.45
C PRO A 34 -14.54 20.64 5.99
N LEU A 35 -13.46 20.43 6.75
CA LEU A 35 -12.10 20.94 6.47
C LEU A 35 -12.07 22.46 6.22
N THR A 36 -12.72 23.22 7.10
CA THR A 36 -12.82 24.68 6.97
C THR A 36 -11.49 25.35 7.31
N PRO A 37 -11.26 26.58 6.82
CA PRO A 37 -10.08 27.33 7.20
C PRO A 37 -10.12 27.82 8.65
N HIS A 38 -9.05 27.61 9.40
CA HIS A 38 -8.91 28.06 10.79
C HIS A 38 -7.80 29.10 10.93
N ARG A 39 -7.97 30.04 11.86
CA ARG A 39 -6.95 31.04 12.17
C ARG A 39 -5.98 30.49 13.20
N VAL A 40 -4.70 30.48 12.86
CA VAL A 40 -3.61 30.08 13.75
C VAL A 40 -2.62 31.23 13.86
N ARG A 41 -2.49 31.79 15.06
CA ARG A 41 -1.72 33.02 15.31
C ARG A 41 -2.20 34.16 14.39
N PHE A 42 -1.37 34.56 13.42
CA PHE A 42 -1.64 35.65 12.47
C PHE A 42 -1.99 35.16 11.05
N ALA A 43 -2.01 33.85 10.81
CA ALA A 43 -2.31 33.26 9.50
C ALA A 43 -3.64 32.52 9.52
N LYS A 44 -4.32 32.51 8.37
CA LYS A 44 -5.47 31.64 8.11
C LYS A 44 -4.96 30.45 7.29
N ILE A 45 -5.24 29.24 7.75
CA ILE A 45 -4.76 28.00 7.14
C ILE A 45 -5.96 27.22 6.62
N ASP A 46 -5.99 27.01 5.31
CA ASP A 46 -7.09 26.32 4.62
C ASP A 46 -7.00 24.80 4.80
N HIS A 47 -8.14 24.12 4.63
CA HIS A 47 -8.26 22.66 4.72
C HIS A 47 -7.77 22.09 6.07
N THR A 48 -8.20 22.71 7.17
CA THR A 48 -7.83 22.33 8.53
C THR A 48 -9.04 21.82 9.32
N PHE A 49 -8.78 21.21 10.47
CA PHE A 49 -9.82 20.80 11.41
C PHE A 49 -9.29 20.92 12.85
N THR A 50 -10.20 21.00 13.81
CA THR A 50 -9.88 21.05 15.24
C THR A 50 -9.96 19.68 15.90
N SER A 51 -9.27 19.50 17.02
CA SER A 51 -9.39 18.27 17.83
C SER A 51 -10.84 17.97 18.21
N GLU A 52 -11.64 19.00 18.54
CA GLU A 52 -13.05 18.83 18.91
C GLU A 52 -13.90 18.34 17.75
N GLU A 53 -13.71 18.87 16.54
CA GLU A 53 -14.41 18.39 15.34
C GLU A 53 -14.09 16.91 15.06
N ALA A 54 -12.81 16.54 15.05
CA ALA A 54 -12.38 15.17 14.78
C ALA A 54 -12.92 14.18 15.83
N VAL A 55 -12.76 14.51 17.11
CA VAL A 55 -13.18 13.64 18.22
C VAL A 55 -14.71 13.49 18.27
N THR A 56 -15.45 14.57 18.03
CA THR A 56 -16.92 14.53 18.00
C THR A 56 -17.41 13.71 16.82
N ASN A 57 -16.80 13.88 15.64
CA ASN A 57 -17.17 13.15 14.44
C ASN A 57 -16.90 11.65 14.59
N LEU A 58 -15.72 11.24 15.07
CA LEU A 58 -15.40 9.83 15.36
C LEU A 58 -16.37 9.18 16.34
N GLY A 59 -16.96 9.94 17.27
CA GLY A 59 -17.92 9.42 18.23
C GLY A 59 -19.21 8.87 17.59
N SER A 60 -19.56 9.34 16.39
CA SER A 60 -20.75 8.88 15.66
C SER A 60 -20.57 8.97 14.14
N LEU A 61 -19.39 8.57 13.66
CA LEU A 61 -19.01 8.70 12.26
C LEU A 61 -19.90 7.83 11.39
N LYS A 62 -20.49 8.43 10.36
CA LYS A 62 -21.30 7.73 9.36
C LYS A 62 -20.80 8.09 7.97
N PHE A 63 -20.53 7.06 7.17
CA PHE A 63 -20.12 7.19 5.80
C PHE A 63 -21.04 6.37 4.92
N SER A 64 -21.74 7.05 4.02
CA SER A 64 -22.69 6.43 3.10
C SER A 64 -22.15 6.52 1.68
N GLN A 65 -22.03 5.37 1.02
CA GLN A 65 -21.75 5.25 -0.40
C GLN A 65 -23.03 4.78 -1.11
N SER A 66 -23.45 5.47 -2.16
CA SER A 66 -24.64 5.10 -2.94
C SER A 66 -24.28 4.78 -4.38
N ASN A 67 -24.64 3.59 -4.85
CA ASN A 67 -24.49 3.17 -6.23
C ASN A 67 -25.85 3.02 -6.90
N ARG A 68 -25.99 3.60 -8.09
CA ARG A 68 -27.23 3.60 -8.88
C ARG A 68 -27.03 2.75 -10.12
N MET A 69 -27.92 1.78 -10.33
CA MET A 69 -27.85 0.86 -11.46
C MET A 69 -29.25 0.67 -12.05
N PRO A 70 -29.40 0.54 -13.38
CA PRO A 70 -30.67 0.12 -13.97
C PRO A 70 -31.05 -1.27 -13.47
N ASP A 71 -32.34 -1.50 -13.20
CA ASP A 71 -32.87 -2.82 -12.86
C ASP A 71 -32.67 -3.74 -14.07
N PRO A 72 -32.02 -4.92 -13.92
CA PRO A 72 -31.79 -5.83 -15.04
C PRO A 72 -33.08 -6.32 -15.73
N LYS A 73 -34.21 -6.33 -15.01
CA LYS A 73 -35.50 -6.76 -15.55
C LYS A 73 -36.29 -5.61 -16.17
N ASP A 74 -35.98 -4.38 -15.78
CA ASP A 74 -36.62 -3.17 -16.29
C ASP A 74 -35.60 -2.02 -16.31
N PRO A 75 -34.88 -1.82 -17.43
CA PRO A 75 -33.87 -0.77 -17.55
C PRO A 75 -34.37 0.65 -17.30
N SER A 76 -35.70 0.88 -17.29
CA SER A 76 -36.29 2.18 -16.95
C SER A 76 -36.31 2.46 -15.44
N ARG A 77 -36.17 1.42 -14.60
CA ARG A 77 -36.11 1.52 -13.15
C ARG A 77 -34.67 1.59 -12.68
N ILE A 78 -34.36 2.51 -11.76
CA ILE A 78 -33.03 2.63 -11.16
C ILE A 78 -33.03 2.01 -9.76
N VAL A 79 -32.23 0.96 -9.55
CA VAL A 79 -31.91 0.36 -8.25
C VAL A 79 -30.77 1.16 -7.62
N THR A 80 -31.00 1.74 -6.44
CA THR A 80 -29.95 2.42 -5.67
C THR A 80 -29.55 1.56 -4.47
N THR A 81 -28.31 1.06 -4.47
CA THR A 81 -27.69 0.36 -3.34
C THR A 81 -26.90 1.37 -2.53
N THR A 82 -27.35 1.66 -1.31
CA THR A 82 -26.62 2.52 -0.37
C THR A 82 -25.97 1.67 0.72
N THR A 83 -24.64 1.64 0.74
CA THR A 83 -23.84 1.03 1.80
C THR A 83 -23.44 2.11 2.79
N THR A 84 -23.91 1.99 4.03
CA THR A 84 -23.55 2.91 5.11
C THR A 84 -22.64 2.21 6.11
N THR A 85 -21.39 2.66 6.20
CA THR A 85 -20.43 2.24 7.22
C THR A 85 -20.48 3.22 8.38
N THR A 86 -20.72 2.72 9.59
CA THR A 86 -20.77 3.56 10.79
C THR A 86 -19.70 3.14 11.78
N PHE A 87 -18.98 4.12 12.33
CA PHE A 87 -18.07 3.93 13.44
C PHE A 87 -18.64 4.66 14.65
N SER A 88 -18.61 4.00 15.80
CA SER A 88 -19.02 4.59 17.08
C SER A 88 -17.95 4.26 18.10
N MET A 89 -17.48 5.26 18.83
CA MET A 89 -16.48 5.08 19.86
C MET A 89 -16.63 6.13 20.95
N ALA A 90 -16.18 5.80 22.16
CA ALA A 90 -16.14 6.74 23.26
C ALA A 90 -15.13 7.88 22.98
N LYS A 91 -15.36 9.05 23.58
CA LYS A 91 -14.55 10.25 23.37
C LYS A 91 -13.05 10.03 23.59
N GLU A 92 -12.67 9.31 24.65
CA GLU A 92 -11.27 9.02 24.96
C GLU A 92 -10.63 8.05 23.96
N MET A 93 -11.42 7.09 23.45
CA MET A 93 -10.97 6.23 22.34
C MET A 93 -10.75 7.05 21.06
N ALA A 94 -11.68 7.96 20.73
CA ALA A 94 -11.52 8.86 19.58
C ALA A 94 -10.27 9.73 19.68
N ARG A 95 -9.94 10.26 20.86
CA ARG A 95 -8.67 10.97 21.09
C ARG A 95 -7.46 10.08 20.86
N SER A 96 -7.48 8.85 21.38
CA SER A 96 -6.40 7.88 21.17
C SER A 96 -6.21 7.54 19.70
N VAL A 97 -7.31 7.38 18.94
CA VAL A 97 -7.27 7.16 17.49
C VAL A 97 -6.67 8.37 16.77
N CYS A 98 -7.08 9.59 17.11
CA CYS A 98 -6.48 10.80 16.55
C CYS A 98 -4.98 10.91 16.86
N GLN A 99 -4.57 10.56 18.08
CA GLN A 99 -3.16 10.51 18.47
C GLN A 99 -2.38 9.50 17.60
N LYS A 100 -2.96 8.32 17.34
CA LYS A 100 -2.37 7.35 16.41
C LYS A 100 -2.27 7.90 14.98
N PHE A 101 -3.21 8.72 14.50
CA PHE A 101 -3.09 9.35 13.18
C PHE A 101 -1.92 10.34 13.10
N LEU A 102 -1.65 11.07 14.19
CA LEU A 102 -0.49 11.95 14.30
C LEU A 102 0.82 11.14 14.33
N GLU A 103 0.87 10.08 15.13
CA GLU A 103 2.03 9.18 15.20
C GLU A 103 2.31 8.49 13.86
N ALA A 104 1.26 8.10 13.13
CA ALA A 104 1.33 7.55 11.78
C ALA A 104 1.70 8.58 10.70
N ARG A 105 1.89 9.85 11.08
CA ARG A 105 2.22 10.98 10.18
C ARG A 105 1.16 11.26 9.12
N PHE A 106 -0.11 11.01 9.41
CA PHE A 106 -1.21 11.35 8.49
C PHE A 106 -1.63 12.82 8.62
N VAL A 107 -1.47 13.36 9.82
CA VAL A 107 -1.77 14.75 10.16
C VAL A 107 -0.60 15.36 10.90
N GLU A 108 -0.50 16.69 10.83
CA GLU A 108 0.47 17.48 11.56
C GLU A 108 -0.21 18.69 12.18
N SER A 109 0.38 19.22 13.25
CA SER A 109 -0.16 20.39 13.93
C SER A 109 0.15 21.66 13.15
N ALA A 110 -0.89 22.48 12.97
CA ALA A 110 -0.76 23.81 12.39
C ALA A 110 -0.35 24.87 13.44
N ASP A 111 -0.58 24.59 14.73
CA ASP A 111 -0.38 25.52 15.85
C ASP A 111 0.81 25.18 16.77
N GLY A 112 1.49 24.06 16.53
CA GLY A 112 2.67 23.57 17.26
C GLY A 112 2.34 22.65 18.45
N LYS A 113 1.11 22.13 18.54
CA LYS A 113 0.70 21.12 19.52
C LYS A 113 1.17 19.72 19.10
N ASN A 114 1.40 18.86 20.09
CA ASN A 114 1.91 17.50 19.86
C ASN A 114 0.91 16.40 20.25
N ASP A 115 -0.28 16.79 20.73
CA ASP A 115 -1.32 15.85 21.16
C ASP A 115 -2.73 16.42 20.97
N PHE A 116 -3.73 15.53 21.03
CA PHE A 116 -5.16 15.85 20.91
C PHE A 116 -5.84 16.16 22.26
N THR A 117 -5.08 16.55 23.29
CA THR A 117 -5.68 16.91 24.59
C THR A 117 -6.44 18.23 24.50
N SER A 118 -5.87 19.20 23.79
CA SER A 118 -6.47 20.51 23.54
C SER A 118 -7.57 20.42 22.50
N LYS A 119 -8.78 20.82 22.87
CA LYS A 119 -9.95 20.85 21.97
C LYS A 119 -9.77 21.77 20.77
N SER A 120 -9.12 22.92 20.98
CA SER A 120 -8.93 23.97 19.97
C SER A 120 -7.65 23.81 19.15
N ALA A 121 -6.88 22.74 19.35
CA ALA A 121 -5.70 22.50 18.53
C ALA A 121 -6.10 22.30 17.08
N VAL A 122 -5.35 22.93 16.17
CA VAL A 122 -5.65 22.95 14.74
C VAL A 122 -4.68 22.03 14.01
N TRP A 123 -5.24 21.18 13.16
CA TRP A 123 -4.52 20.13 12.45
C TRP A 123 -4.72 20.26 10.94
N GLN A 124 -3.72 19.81 10.19
CA GLN A 124 -3.76 19.70 8.74
C GLN A 124 -3.26 18.32 8.32
N LEU A 125 -3.71 17.83 7.16
CA LEU A 125 -3.14 16.61 6.59
C LEU A 125 -1.71 16.86 6.12
N THR A 126 -0.86 15.85 6.30
CA THR A 126 0.46 15.77 5.67
C THR A 126 0.33 15.30 4.21
N PRO A 127 1.37 15.40 3.38
CA PRO A 127 1.36 14.78 2.04
C PRO A 127 1.09 13.27 2.07
N LYS A 128 1.58 12.55 3.09
CA LYS A 128 1.27 11.13 3.32
C LYS A 128 -0.22 10.92 3.59
N GLY A 129 -0.82 11.72 4.47
CA GLY A 129 -2.26 11.66 4.75
C GLY A 129 -3.10 11.96 3.51
N MET A 130 -2.71 12.95 2.72
CA MET A 130 -3.37 13.28 1.44
C MET A 130 -3.28 12.14 0.43
N HIS A 131 -2.12 11.48 0.31
CA HIS A 131 -1.97 10.32 -0.59
C HIS A 131 -2.87 9.15 -0.18
N ILE A 132 -2.97 8.87 1.12
CA ILE A 132 -3.85 7.82 1.65
C ILE A 132 -5.32 8.16 1.37
N LEU A 133 -5.72 9.40 1.64
CA LEU A 133 -7.06 9.90 1.35
C LEU A 133 -7.38 9.83 -0.15
N GLN A 134 -6.45 10.23 -1.02
CA GLN A 134 -6.61 10.19 -2.47
C GLN A 134 -6.91 8.76 -2.94
N ARG A 135 -6.14 7.77 -2.47
CA ARG A 135 -6.37 6.37 -2.81
C ARG A 135 -7.72 5.87 -2.31
N PHE A 136 -8.13 6.27 -1.12
CA PHE A 136 -9.46 5.94 -0.59
C PHE A 136 -10.58 6.57 -1.43
N CYS A 137 -10.47 7.85 -1.80
CA CYS A 137 -11.44 8.53 -2.65
C CYS A 137 -11.50 7.93 -4.05
N GLN A 138 -10.36 7.61 -4.65
CA GLN A 138 -10.28 6.91 -5.92
C GLN A 138 -10.92 5.53 -5.82
N ARG A 139 -10.65 4.74 -4.79
CA ARG A 139 -11.26 3.41 -4.64
C ARG A 139 -12.78 3.46 -4.44
N ASN A 140 -13.29 4.47 -3.72
CA ASN A 140 -14.69 4.56 -3.34
C ASN A 140 -15.52 5.54 -4.19
N GLY A 141 -14.93 6.16 -5.21
CA GLY A 141 -15.63 7.08 -6.12
C GLY A 141 -16.11 8.37 -5.43
N ILE A 142 -15.35 8.86 -4.45
CA ILE A 142 -15.74 10.03 -3.65
C ILE A 142 -15.42 11.32 -4.39
N GLN A 143 -16.45 12.12 -4.66
CA GLN A 143 -16.34 13.39 -5.41
C GLN A 143 -16.80 14.61 -4.58
N GLN A 144 -16.63 14.56 -3.26
CA GLN A 144 -17.00 15.68 -2.39
C GLN A 144 -16.09 16.89 -2.63
N ARG A 145 -16.69 18.08 -2.77
CA ARG A 145 -16.00 19.29 -3.22
C ARG A 145 -14.82 19.68 -2.33
N HIS A 146 -14.99 19.72 -1.02
CA HIS A 146 -13.93 20.13 -0.07
C HIS A 146 -12.74 19.16 -0.09
N VAL A 147 -13.00 17.86 -0.28
CA VAL A 147 -11.95 16.84 -0.43
C VAL A 147 -11.22 17.02 -1.76
N PHE A 148 -11.96 17.26 -2.85
CA PHE A 148 -11.37 17.51 -4.17
C PHE A 148 -10.48 18.76 -4.18
N GLU A 149 -10.91 19.85 -3.53
CA GLU A 149 -10.09 21.07 -3.39
C GLU A 149 -8.79 20.80 -2.61
N LEU A 150 -8.87 20.02 -1.51
CA LEU A 150 -7.68 19.59 -0.76
C LEU A 150 -6.72 18.75 -1.62
N LEU A 151 -7.23 17.74 -2.32
CA LEU A 151 -6.41 16.79 -3.08
C LEU A 151 -5.74 17.40 -4.31
N ASN A 152 -6.31 18.48 -4.87
CA ASN A 152 -5.69 19.25 -5.96
C ASN A 152 -4.80 20.39 -5.47
N SER A 153 -4.68 20.59 -4.15
CA SER A 153 -3.76 21.59 -3.61
C SER A 153 -2.31 21.21 -3.87
N SER A 154 -1.43 22.21 -3.87
CA SER A 154 0.03 22.02 -4.05
C SER A 154 0.71 21.19 -2.96
N ARG A 155 -0.02 20.79 -1.90
CA ARG A 155 0.51 19.98 -0.81
C ARG A 155 0.43 18.47 -1.08
N ASN A 156 -0.42 18.03 -2.02
CA ASN A 156 -0.54 16.61 -2.36
C ASN A 156 0.57 16.19 -3.34
N THR A 157 1.77 15.95 -2.80
CA THR A 157 2.99 15.71 -3.58
C THR A 157 3.60 14.31 -3.39
N MET A 158 3.04 13.51 -2.48
CA MET A 158 3.66 12.29 -1.99
C MET A 158 3.57 11.14 -3.00
N ASN A 159 4.71 10.50 -3.26
CA ASN A 159 4.84 9.22 -3.94
C ASN A 159 5.15 8.14 -2.91
N LEU A 160 4.11 7.63 -2.26
CA LEU A 160 4.25 6.73 -1.13
C LEU A 160 4.67 5.32 -1.58
N VAL A 161 5.61 4.70 -0.86
CA VAL A 161 5.97 3.29 -1.03
C VAL A 161 4.91 2.41 -0.37
N ILE A 162 4.22 1.62 -1.20
CA ILE A 162 3.19 0.67 -0.75
C ILE A 162 3.88 -0.65 -0.40
N LEU A 163 3.94 -0.94 0.89
CA LEU A 163 4.58 -2.14 1.41
C LEU A 163 3.66 -3.35 1.25
N GLU A 164 4.23 -4.46 0.82
CA GLU A 164 3.55 -5.76 0.76
C GLU A 164 3.43 -6.33 2.18
N ARG A 165 2.22 -6.77 2.53
CA ARG A 165 1.86 -7.28 3.85
C ARG A 165 1.17 -8.63 3.73
N GLU A 166 1.31 -9.45 4.76
CA GLU A 166 0.56 -10.69 4.89
C GLU A 166 -0.91 -10.39 5.25
N PRO A 167 -1.92 -10.86 4.48
CA PRO A 167 -3.31 -10.51 4.73
C PRO A 167 -3.87 -10.99 6.08
N GLU A 168 -3.31 -12.07 6.62
CA GLU A 168 -3.78 -12.70 7.87
C GLU A 168 -3.19 -12.05 9.12
N THR A 169 -1.91 -11.65 9.08
CA THR A 169 -1.17 -11.14 10.25
C THR A 169 -0.92 -9.63 10.19
N ASP A 170 -1.14 -9.00 9.03
CA ASP A 170 -0.76 -7.62 8.71
C ASP A 170 0.75 -7.33 8.88
N LYS A 171 1.60 -8.36 8.99
CA LYS A 171 3.06 -8.21 9.14
C LYS A 171 3.73 -7.94 7.79
N LEU A 172 4.85 -7.23 7.87
CA LEU A 172 5.72 -6.96 6.71
C LEU A 172 6.54 -8.20 6.35
N HIS A 173 6.74 -8.42 5.05
CA HIS A 173 7.64 -9.47 4.59
C HIS A 173 9.10 -9.17 5.00
N ARG A 174 9.77 -10.21 5.53
CA ARG A 174 11.12 -10.12 6.10
C ARG A 174 12.20 -10.68 5.17
N ASP A 175 11.84 -11.09 3.96
CA ASP A 175 12.80 -11.66 3.02
C ASP A 175 13.76 -10.60 2.50
N GLN A 176 15.01 -11.01 2.26
CA GLN A 176 16.08 -10.10 1.88
C GLN A 176 15.73 -9.26 0.66
N ALA A 177 15.08 -9.83 -0.34
CA ALA A 177 14.83 -9.12 -1.59
C ALA A 177 13.71 -8.08 -1.47
N THR A 178 12.65 -8.34 -0.69
CA THR A 178 11.66 -7.30 -0.36
C THR A 178 12.31 -6.16 0.42
N VAL A 179 13.15 -6.49 1.40
CA VAL A 179 13.89 -5.49 2.19
C VAL A 179 14.81 -4.65 1.29
N GLU A 180 15.51 -5.27 0.34
CA GLU A 180 16.38 -4.57 -0.60
C GLU A 180 15.62 -3.65 -1.57
N VAL A 181 14.38 -3.97 -1.95
CA VAL A 181 13.54 -3.07 -2.75
C VAL A 181 13.18 -1.82 -1.94
N VAL A 182 12.76 -1.98 -0.69
CA VAL A 182 12.49 -0.83 0.19
C VAL A 182 13.77 -0.03 0.46
N PHE A 183 14.90 -0.72 0.64
CA PHE A 183 16.20 -0.09 0.86
C PHE A 183 16.60 0.82 -0.30
N ARG A 184 16.39 0.40 -1.56
CA ARG A 184 16.66 1.23 -2.75
C ARG A 184 15.86 2.53 -2.75
N ARG A 185 14.62 2.50 -2.28
CA ARG A 185 13.80 3.72 -2.09
C ARG A 185 14.33 4.56 -0.94
N PHE A 186 14.69 3.90 0.17
CA PHE A 186 15.24 4.55 1.37
C PHE A 186 16.51 5.35 1.08
N VAL A 187 17.48 4.79 0.38
CA VAL A 187 18.73 5.52 0.09
C VAL A 187 18.66 6.38 -1.17
N GLY A 188 17.71 6.11 -2.07
CA GLY A 188 17.56 6.81 -3.34
C GLY A 188 18.53 6.32 -4.42
N THR A 189 18.26 6.69 -5.68
CA THR A 189 19.12 6.38 -6.83
C THR A 189 20.48 7.04 -6.73
N GLU A 190 20.53 8.22 -6.11
CA GLU A 190 21.76 8.94 -5.76
C GLU A 190 21.72 9.33 -4.28
N PRO A 191 22.88 9.40 -3.60
CA PRO A 191 22.93 9.80 -2.19
C PRO A 191 22.40 11.23 -2.00
N ASN A 192 21.41 11.42 -1.11
CA ASN A 192 20.88 12.74 -0.74
C ASN A 192 21.81 13.46 0.26
N VAL A 193 22.98 13.86 -0.23
CA VAL A 193 24.02 14.51 0.57
C VAL A 193 23.62 15.95 0.91
N LYS A 194 23.75 16.32 2.19
CA LYS A 194 23.58 17.70 2.66
C LYS A 194 24.92 18.38 2.92
N ASN A 195 24.92 19.71 2.81
CA ASN A 195 26.12 20.55 2.91
C ASN A 195 26.74 20.56 4.31
N SER A 196 25.94 20.31 5.35
CA SER A 196 26.42 20.24 6.74
C SER A 196 25.76 19.10 7.51
N ILE A 197 26.44 18.60 8.54
CA ILE A 197 25.87 17.62 9.49
C ILE A 197 24.60 18.16 10.17
N SER A 198 24.57 19.46 10.49
CA SER A 198 23.38 20.08 11.10
C SER A 198 22.16 20.03 10.18
N SER A 199 22.37 20.18 8.87
CA SER A 199 21.29 20.08 7.87
C SER A 199 20.86 18.63 7.64
N SER A 200 21.78 17.66 7.61
CA SER A 200 21.42 16.25 7.49
C SER A 200 20.63 15.75 8.70
N ASP A 201 20.99 16.19 9.90
CA ASP A 201 20.43 15.70 11.17
C ASP A 201 19.22 16.51 11.66
N SER A 202 18.76 17.48 10.87
CA SER A 202 17.58 18.30 11.14
C SER A 202 16.29 17.46 11.18
N ASP A 203 15.37 17.80 12.09
CA ASP A 203 14.04 17.15 12.21
C ASP A 203 12.97 17.75 11.28
N SER A 204 13.36 18.51 10.25
CA SER A 204 12.40 19.16 9.35
C SER A 204 11.52 18.13 8.63
N LEU A 205 10.21 18.16 8.92
CA LEU A 205 9.21 17.28 8.30
C LEU A 205 8.95 17.59 6.82
N SER A 206 9.42 18.75 6.35
CA SER A 206 9.17 19.22 4.98
C SER A 206 10.07 18.56 3.92
N GLU A 207 11.13 17.87 4.32
CA GLU A 207 12.14 17.41 3.35
C GLU A 207 11.78 16.12 2.61
N TYR A 208 10.82 15.34 3.12
CA TYR A 208 10.35 14.10 2.50
C TYR A 208 8.96 14.22 1.85
N GLN A 209 8.46 15.45 1.65
CA GLN A 209 7.10 15.71 1.17
C GLN A 209 6.73 14.97 -0.14
N THR A 210 7.71 14.79 -1.04
CA THR A 210 7.48 14.12 -2.32
C THR A 210 7.61 12.60 -2.25
N GLY A 211 8.27 12.05 -1.22
CA GLY A 211 8.61 10.62 -1.12
C GLY A 211 9.64 10.10 -2.13
N LEU A 212 10.18 10.97 -3.02
CA LEU A 212 11.10 10.57 -4.11
C LEU A 212 12.57 10.70 -3.73
N VAL A 213 12.88 11.45 -2.67
CA VAL A 213 14.25 11.67 -2.21
C VAL A 213 14.63 10.62 -1.16
N GLY A 214 15.86 10.11 -1.26
CA GLY A 214 16.43 9.22 -0.26
C GLY A 214 16.67 9.93 1.08
N VAL A 215 17.01 9.15 2.10
CA VAL A 215 17.38 9.64 3.43
C VAL A 215 18.52 10.65 3.33
N LYS A 216 18.44 11.70 4.14
CA LYS A 216 19.47 12.73 4.19
C LYS A 216 20.77 12.15 4.73
N MET A 217 21.88 12.48 4.08
CA MET A 217 23.20 12.00 4.46
C MET A 217 24.16 13.17 4.68
N ALA A 218 24.94 13.11 5.75
CA ALA A 218 26.11 13.95 5.91
C ALA A 218 27.21 13.42 4.97
N LYS A 219 27.79 14.33 4.16
CA LYS A 219 28.89 14.00 3.24
C LYS A 219 30.03 13.32 3.96
N GLU A 220 30.44 13.91 5.08
CA GLU A 220 31.59 13.50 5.87
C GLU A 220 31.26 13.69 7.35
N ARG A 221 31.57 12.67 8.17
CA ARG A 221 31.44 12.73 9.64
C ARG A 221 32.64 12.04 10.27
N LYS A 222 33.32 12.74 11.18
CA LYS A 222 34.38 12.17 12.01
C LYS A 222 33.77 11.52 13.25
N VAL A 223 34.02 10.23 13.45
CA VAL A 223 33.62 9.46 14.64
C VAL A 223 34.87 8.81 15.21
N GLY A 224 35.29 9.25 16.39
CA GLY A 224 36.62 8.94 16.93
C GLY A 224 37.72 9.41 15.98
N ASP A 225 38.62 8.51 15.60
CA ASP A 225 39.73 8.80 14.69
C ASP A 225 39.44 8.49 13.22
N ARG A 226 38.23 8.00 12.90
CA ARG A 226 37.85 7.61 11.53
C ARG A 226 36.86 8.60 10.93
N VAL A 227 37.03 8.82 9.63
CA VAL A 227 36.12 9.61 8.81
C VAL A 227 35.21 8.67 8.05
N TYR A 228 33.90 8.90 8.16
CA TYR A 228 32.87 8.14 7.47
C TYR A 228 32.12 9.05 6.50
N TYR A 229 31.76 8.49 5.35
CA TYR A 229 31.03 9.20 4.30
C TYR A 229 29.58 8.75 4.25
N ASN A 230 28.72 9.62 3.71
CA ASN A 230 27.29 9.34 3.49
C ASN A 230 26.61 8.77 4.75
N THR A 231 26.80 9.46 5.87
CA THR A 231 26.30 9.01 7.18
C THR A 231 24.94 9.60 7.50
N PHE A 232 24.12 8.87 8.24
CA PHE A 232 22.80 9.32 8.69
C PHE A 232 22.52 8.80 10.09
N THR A 233 21.58 9.42 10.80
CA THR A 233 21.22 9.01 12.16
C THR A 233 20.19 7.89 12.14
N GLY A 234 20.13 7.08 13.20
CA GLY A 234 19.08 6.08 13.39
C GLY A 234 17.68 6.68 13.40
N LYS A 235 17.54 7.91 13.94
CA LYS A 235 16.28 8.66 13.86
C LYS A 235 15.88 8.95 12.42
N ALA A 236 16.82 9.36 11.57
CA ALA A 236 16.54 9.67 10.16
C ALA A 236 16.04 8.43 9.38
N VAL A 237 16.49 7.22 9.75
CA VAL A 237 15.96 5.97 9.20
C VAL A 237 14.48 5.82 9.53
N VAL A 238 14.14 5.96 10.81
CA VAL A 238 12.75 5.82 11.30
C VAL A 238 11.83 6.88 10.69
N ASP A 239 12.28 8.13 10.63
CA ASP A 239 11.49 9.22 10.05
C ASP A 239 11.22 8.99 8.56
N TRP A 240 12.24 8.62 7.77
CA TRP A 240 12.04 8.34 6.35
C TRP A 240 11.07 7.18 6.14
N LEU A 241 11.20 6.11 6.92
CA LEU A 241 10.29 4.96 6.84
C LEU A 241 8.85 5.33 7.24
N MET A 242 8.67 6.19 8.25
CA MET A 242 7.35 6.69 8.61
C MET A 242 6.76 7.61 7.55
N ASP A 243 7.55 8.49 6.94
CA ASP A 243 7.02 9.54 6.04
C ASP A 243 6.80 9.01 4.62
N CYS A 244 7.69 8.15 4.12
CA CYS A 244 7.72 7.71 2.73
C CYS A 244 7.09 6.34 2.50
N CYS A 245 6.72 5.59 3.54
CA CYS A 245 6.09 4.27 3.41
C CYS A 245 4.69 4.21 4.03
N THR A 246 3.95 3.18 3.62
CA THR A 246 2.60 2.88 4.14
C THR A 246 2.53 2.39 5.60
N MET A 247 3.62 2.43 6.36
CA MET A 247 3.68 2.04 7.79
C MET A 247 2.82 2.98 8.64
N VAL A 248 2.28 2.45 9.74
CA VAL A 248 1.41 3.22 10.65
C VAL A 248 1.91 3.19 12.09
N ASP A 249 2.80 2.27 12.41
CA ASP A 249 3.41 2.16 13.74
C ASP A 249 4.93 2.28 13.63
N ARG A 250 5.51 3.06 14.54
CA ARG A 250 6.95 3.26 14.65
C ARG A 250 7.70 1.97 14.95
N ARG A 251 7.10 0.99 15.62
CA ARG A 251 7.72 -0.32 15.88
C ARG A 251 8.12 -1.02 14.58
N GLU A 252 7.27 -0.97 13.56
CA GLU A 252 7.55 -1.55 12.24
C GLU A 252 8.79 -0.94 11.58
N THR A 253 9.04 0.36 11.80
CA THR A 253 10.24 1.02 11.25
C THR A 253 11.52 0.49 11.88
N ILE A 254 11.48 0.16 13.18
CA ILE A 254 12.63 -0.39 13.92
C ILE A 254 12.88 -1.82 13.43
N GLU A 255 11.83 -2.60 13.22
CA GLU A 255 11.94 -3.95 12.66
C GLU A 255 12.54 -3.95 11.27
N LEU A 256 12.08 -3.06 10.37
CA LEU A 256 12.64 -2.97 9.03
C LEU A 256 14.07 -2.41 9.04
N ALA A 257 14.37 -1.43 9.88
CA ALA A 257 15.73 -0.90 10.03
C ALA A 257 16.68 -1.96 10.59
N GLN A 258 16.21 -2.83 11.48
CA GLN A 258 16.97 -4.01 11.92
C GLN A 258 17.28 -4.94 10.75
N LEU A 259 16.31 -5.19 9.85
CA LEU A 259 16.55 -6.00 8.66
C LEU A 259 17.58 -5.36 7.71
N PHE A 260 17.65 -4.03 7.63
CA PHE A 260 18.73 -3.36 6.90
C PHE A 260 20.12 -3.68 7.51
N CYS A 261 20.22 -3.75 8.84
CA CYS A 261 21.45 -4.17 9.52
C CYS A 261 21.74 -5.66 9.30
N ASP A 262 20.74 -6.53 9.50
CA ASP A 262 20.88 -7.99 9.43
C ASP A 262 21.29 -8.46 8.03
N HIS A 263 20.76 -7.80 6.99
CA HIS A 263 21.17 -8.05 5.61
C HIS A 263 22.44 -7.31 5.20
N GLY A 264 23.10 -6.60 6.12
CA GLY A 264 24.34 -5.90 5.90
C GLY A 264 24.24 -4.77 4.89
N LEU A 265 23.07 -4.11 4.77
CA LEU A 265 22.85 -2.97 3.88
C LEU A 265 23.32 -1.65 4.52
N ILE A 266 23.16 -1.55 5.84
CA ILE A 266 23.68 -0.45 6.66
C ILE A 266 24.51 -1.00 7.81
N ALA A 267 25.44 -0.21 8.33
CA ALA A 267 26.23 -0.57 9.50
C ALA A 267 26.28 0.57 10.51
N CYS A 268 26.22 0.22 11.80
CA CYS A 268 26.42 1.17 12.89
C CYS A 268 27.89 1.57 12.96
N VAL A 269 28.14 2.88 12.97
CA VAL A 269 29.47 3.47 13.00
C VAL A 269 29.99 3.60 14.44
N ASP A 270 29.12 4.00 15.38
CA ASP A 270 29.52 4.26 16.77
C ASP A 270 29.73 2.98 17.58
N ASN A 271 28.92 1.95 17.30
CA ASN A 271 29.03 0.64 17.94
C ASN A 271 28.87 -0.48 16.90
N PRO A 272 29.94 -0.84 16.18
CA PRO A 272 29.91 -1.88 15.15
C PRO A 272 29.50 -3.26 15.68
N ASN A 273 29.69 -3.51 16.98
CA ASN A 273 29.32 -4.78 17.63
C ASN A 273 27.87 -4.79 18.13
N SER A 274 27.12 -3.70 17.94
CA SER A 274 25.71 -3.67 18.33
C SER A 274 24.90 -4.62 17.44
N ALA A 275 24.38 -5.69 18.03
CA ALA A 275 23.46 -6.60 17.34
C ALA A 275 22.10 -5.95 17.04
N ARG A 276 21.76 -4.84 17.71
CA ARG A 276 20.46 -4.16 17.56
C ARG A 276 20.56 -2.77 16.96
N PHE A 277 19.62 -2.47 16.09
CA PHE A 277 19.37 -1.14 15.56
C PHE A 277 18.91 -0.20 16.68
N SER A 278 19.44 1.03 16.68
CA SER A 278 19.10 2.09 17.61
C SER A 278 18.55 3.27 16.84
N GLN A 279 17.31 3.65 17.14
CA GLN A 279 16.61 4.80 16.55
C GLN A 279 17.05 6.17 17.09
N SER A 280 18.12 6.22 17.89
CA SER A 280 18.60 7.48 18.48
C SER A 280 19.19 8.41 17.43
N LYS A 281 19.13 9.73 17.69
CA LYS A 281 19.92 10.72 16.93
C LYS A 281 21.41 10.56 17.11
N SER A 282 21.82 10.02 18.26
CA SER A 282 23.23 9.78 18.59
C SER A 282 23.77 8.49 17.99
N SER A 283 22.93 7.67 17.34
CA SER A 283 23.36 6.44 16.68
C SER A 283 23.56 6.73 15.21
N ILE A 284 24.80 6.65 14.75
CA ILE A 284 25.22 6.97 13.40
C ILE A 284 25.38 5.69 12.58
N TYR A 285 24.85 5.72 11.37
CA TYR A 285 24.90 4.64 10.40
C TYR A 285 25.53 5.12 9.09
N THR A 286 26.08 4.18 8.33
CA THR A 286 26.55 4.39 6.96
C THR A 286 26.04 3.26 6.06
N VAL A 287 25.96 3.52 4.76
CA VAL A 287 25.65 2.50 3.75
C VAL A 287 26.89 1.64 3.51
N THR A 288 26.77 0.33 3.73
CA THR A 288 27.87 -0.62 3.50
C THR A 288 28.18 -0.76 2.01
N GLU A 289 29.31 -1.36 1.66
CA GLU A 289 29.62 -1.69 0.25
C GLU A 289 28.53 -2.57 -0.41
N LYS A 290 27.92 -3.49 0.35
CA LYS A 290 26.77 -4.27 -0.13
C LYS A 290 25.58 -3.35 -0.39
N GLY A 291 25.24 -2.47 0.56
CA GLY A 291 24.16 -1.50 0.39
C GLY A 291 24.36 -0.58 -0.81
N GLN A 292 25.58 -0.11 -1.05
CA GLN A 292 25.91 0.75 -2.20
C GLN A 292 25.72 0.02 -3.54
N ARG A 293 26.08 -1.27 -3.60
CA ARG A 293 25.81 -2.11 -4.78
C ARG A 293 24.31 -2.32 -5.00
N VAL A 294 23.56 -2.62 -3.94
CA VAL A 294 22.09 -2.78 -3.99
C VAL A 294 21.42 -1.48 -4.46
N ALA A 295 21.89 -0.33 -3.97
CA ALA A 295 21.42 0.99 -4.36
C ALA A 295 21.77 1.39 -5.81
N GLY A 296 22.69 0.67 -6.45
CA GLY A 296 23.20 0.98 -7.77
C GLY A 296 24.22 2.13 -7.81
N TRP A 297 24.77 2.55 -6.66
CA TRP A 297 25.75 3.63 -6.58
C TRP A 297 27.15 3.20 -7.03
N VAL A 298 27.46 1.92 -6.85
CA VAL A 298 28.73 1.33 -7.27
C VAL A 298 28.42 0.20 -8.24
N THR A 299 28.91 0.32 -9.48
CA THR A 299 28.94 -0.82 -10.40
C THR A 299 29.94 -1.82 -9.83
N SER A 300 29.55 -3.09 -9.68
CA SER A 300 30.51 -4.15 -9.37
C SER A 300 31.72 -3.98 -10.29
N SER A 301 32.92 -3.87 -9.72
CA SER A 301 34.14 -3.84 -10.50
C SER A 301 34.05 -5.01 -11.46
N LYS A 302 34.07 -4.70 -12.77
CA LYS A 302 34.19 -5.72 -13.79
C LYS A 302 35.38 -6.57 -13.37
N SER A 303 35.17 -7.85 -13.16
CA SER A 303 36.27 -8.80 -13.29
C SER A 303 36.93 -8.44 -14.62
N SER A 304 38.18 -8.01 -14.57
CA SER A 304 39.04 -7.83 -15.74
C SER A 304 39.25 -9.22 -16.36
N GLY A 305 38.24 -9.69 -17.09
CA GLY A 305 38.27 -10.88 -17.92
C GLY A 305 38.18 -10.40 -19.37
N ASN A 306 39.29 -10.60 -20.08
CA ASN A 306 39.53 -10.43 -21.52
C ASN A 306 38.32 -10.15 -22.44
N PRO A 307 38.40 -9.17 -23.37
CA PRO A 307 37.37 -8.94 -24.39
C PRO A 307 37.27 -10.03 -25.48
N ASP A 308 38.14 -11.03 -25.51
CA ASP A 308 38.24 -12.00 -26.62
C ASP A 308 37.90 -13.43 -26.21
N ALA A 309 36.63 -13.68 -25.88
CA ALA A 309 36.06 -15.03 -25.91
C ALA A 309 34.88 -15.05 -26.87
N HIS A 310 35.14 -15.58 -28.07
CA HIS A 310 34.21 -15.89 -29.15
C HIS A 310 32.75 -16.09 -28.69
N VAL A 311 31.89 -15.14 -29.07
CA VAL A 311 30.44 -15.30 -29.08
C VAL A 311 30.08 -16.29 -30.20
N ASN A 312 30.12 -17.58 -29.89
CA ASN A 312 29.39 -18.57 -30.66
C ASN A 312 27.92 -18.42 -30.30
N GLY A 313 27.24 -17.55 -31.04
CA GLY A 313 25.80 -17.33 -30.96
C GLY A 313 25.05 -18.57 -31.41
N SER A 314 24.81 -19.51 -30.49
CA SER A 314 23.68 -20.43 -30.59
C SER A 314 22.40 -19.59 -30.49
N ARG A 315 21.90 -19.14 -31.65
CA ARG A 315 20.54 -18.62 -31.81
C ARG A 315 19.57 -19.70 -31.33
N ALA A 316 19.20 -19.62 -30.06
CA ALA A 316 18.06 -20.35 -29.54
C ALA A 316 16.84 -19.90 -30.33
N ARG A 317 16.22 -20.86 -31.01
CA ARG A 317 14.97 -20.74 -31.77
C ARG A 317 13.93 -20.02 -30.90
N GLU A 318 13.59 -18.78 -31.24
CA GLU A 318 12.39 -18.11 -30.72
C GLU A 318 11.15 -18.82 -31.30
N GLY A 319 10.68 -19.83 -30.58
CA GLY A 319 9.32 -20.36 -30.75
C GLY A 319 8.31 -19.45 -30.05
N PRO A 320 7.02 -19.50 -30.42
CA PRO A 320 6.01 -18.58 -29.89
C PRO A 320 5.75 -18.91 -28.41
N THR A 321 6.32 -18.10 -27.52
CA THR A 321 6.36 -18.31 -26.08
C THR A 321 5.06 -17.89 -25.36
N ARG A 322 3.91 -18.44 -25.78
CA ARG A 322 2.63 -18.19 -25.07
C ARG A 322 2.62 -18.79 -23.66
N ASP A 323 3.41 -19.84 -23.41
CA ASP A 323 3.61 -20.42 -22.08
C ASP A 323 4.62 -19.63 -21.21
N SER A 324 5.08 -18.44 -21.65
CA SER A 324 6.18 -17.69 -20.99
C SER A 324 5.81 -16.44 -20.17
N ASN A 325 4.62 -15.85 -20.31
CA ASN A 325 4.24 -14.69 -19.48
C ASN A 325 3.23 -15.03 -18.39
N THR A 326 2.40 -16.04 -18.61
CA THR A 326 1.50 -16.59 -17.59
C THR A 326 2.28 -17.12 -16.39
N ASN A 327 3.34 -17.90 -16.62
CA ASN A 327 4.19 -18.39 -15.53
C ASN A 327 4.94 -17.27 -14.82
N ARG A 328 5.46 -16.28 -15.58
CA ARG A 328 6.07 -15.08 -14.98
C ARG A 328 5.08 -14.31 -14.12
N MET A 329 3.83 -14.17 -14.57
CA MET A 329 2.77 -13.53 -13.78
C MET A 329 2.51 -14.28 -12.47
N THR A 330 2.44 -15.61 -12.50
CA THR A 330 2.31 -16.43 -11.28
C THR A 330 3.47 -16.18 -10.32
N VAL A 331 4.71 -16.16 -10.83
CA VAL A 331 5.91 -15.89 -10.01
C VAL A 331 5.86 -14.47 -9.43
N ILE A 332 5.57 -13.45 -10.24
CA ILE A 332 5.42 -12.06 -9.80
C ILE A 332 4.36 -11.93 -8.70
N LEU A 333 3.25 -12.65 -8.82
CA LEU A 333 2.17 -12.63 -7.83
C LEU A 333 2.53 -13.37 -6.53
N GLN A 334 3.38 -14.38 -6.58
CA GLN A 334 3.77 -15.14 -5.38
C GLN A 334 4.92 -14.46 -4.63
N ASP A 335 5.84 -13.82 -5.35
CA ASP A 335 7.00 -13.16 -4.78
C ASP A 335 6.69 -11.70 -4.37
N PRO A 336 6.77 -11.34 -3.07
CA PRO A 336 6.41 -10.00 -2.60
C PRO A 336 7.26 -8.87 -3.20
N ALA A 337 8.58 -9.05 -3.40
CA ALA A 337 9.40 -7.98 -3.95
C ALA A 337 9.15 -7.78 -5.45
N LEU A 338 8.89 -8.86 -6.22
CA LEU A 338 8.48 -8.72 -7.62
C LEU A 338 7.11 -8.04 -7.69
N ARG A 339 6.19 -8.41 -6.80
CA ARG A 339 4.86 -7.79 -6.71
C ARG A 339 4.94 -6.30 -6.40
N LEU A 340 5.82 -5.88 -5.48
CA LEU A 340 6.06 -4.49 -5.15
C LEU A 340 6.54 -3.70 -6.37
N LEU A 341 7.56 -4.20 -7.08
CA LEU A 341 8.08 -3.56 -8.29
C LEU A 341 7.03 -3.50 -9.41
N PHE A 342 6.27 -4.59 -9.58
CA PHE A 342 5.20 -4.66 -10.57
C PHE A 342 4.05 -3.71 -10.25
N ARG A 343 3.72 -3.51 -8.97
CA ARG A 343 2.74 -2.51 -8.52
C ARG A 343 3.18 -1.10 -8.89
N GLU A 344 4.45 -0.76 -8.66
CA GLU A 344 4.99 0.55 -9.06
C GLU A 344 4.91 0.74 -10.58
N PHE A 345 5.26 -0.30 -11.35
CA PHE A 345 5.14 -0.28 -12.80
C PHE A 345 3.70 0.00 -13.24
N LEU A 346 2.73 -0.74 -12.71
CA LEU A 346 1.32 -0.57 -13.04
C LEU A 346 0.79 0.81 -12.63
N ARG A 347 1.26 1.37 -11.51
CA ARG A 347 0.92 2.74 -11.11
C ARG A 347 1.43 3.75 -12.14
N ASP A 348 2.68 3.62 -12.57
CA ASP A 348 3.30 4.53 -13.54
C ASP A 348 2.66 4.41 -14.93
N THR A 349 2.06 3.26 -15.26
CA THR A 349 1.28 3.06 -16.51
C THR A 349 -0.23 3.22 -16.34
N HIS A 350 -0.70 3.69 -15.18
CA HIS A 350 -2.13 3.89 -14.87
C HIS A 350 -3.00 2.63 -15.04
N CYS A 351 -2.52 1.48 -14.57
CA CYS A 351 -3.21 0.19 -14.60
C CYS A 351 -3.13 -0.57 -13.25
N GLU A 352 -2.86 0.15 -12.15
CA GLU A 352 -2.68 -0.42 -10.80
C GLU A 352 -3.93 -1.17 -10.31
N GLU A 353 -5.11 -0.75 -10.74
CA GLU A 353 -6.40 -1.33 -10.38
C GLU A 353 -6.49 -2.82 -10.72
N ASN A 354 -5.81 -3.28 -11.77
CA ASN A 354 -5.80 -4.70 -12.16
C ASN A 354 -5.16 -5.58 -11.08
N LEU A 355 -4.00 -5.17 -10.56
CA LEU A 355 -3.32 -5.89 -9.48
C LEU A 355 -4.08 -5.74 -8.17
N ALA A 356 -4.61 -4.54 -7.88
CA ALA A 356 -5.39 -4.30 -6.67
C ALA A 356 -6.64 -5.20 -6.62
N PHE A 357 -7.40 -5.29 -7.71
CA PHE A 357 -8.55 -6.18 -7.84
C PHE A 357 -8.15 -7.65 -7.69
N TYR A 358 -7.10 -8.08 -8.39
CA TYR A 358 -6.65 -9.47 -8.32
C TYR A 358 -6.38 -9.90 -6.88
N LEU A 359 -5.64 -9.07 -6.12
CA LEU A 359 -5.30 -9.36 -4.72
C LEU A 359 -6.51 -9.30 -3.80
N ASP A 360 -7.35 -8.27 -3.94
CA ASP A 360 -8.56 -8.12 -3.12
C ASP A 360 -9.55 -9.28 -3.35
N VAL A 361 -9.71 -9.75 -4.59
CA VAL A 361 -10.55 -10.93 -4.90
C VAL A 361 -9.92 -12.22 -4.38
N ARG A 362 -8.58 -12.36 -4.43
CA ARG A 362 -7.89 -13.54 -3.87
C ARG A 362 -8.16 -13.65 -2.38
N ASP A 363 -8.04 -12.54 -1.67
CA ASP A 363 -8.27 -12.49 -0.23
C ASP A 363 -9.76 -12.74 0.10
N PHE A 364 -10.67 -12.21 -0.72
CA PHE A 364 -12.11 -12.52 -0.63
C PHE A 364 -12.39 -14.01 -0.79
N LEU A 365 -11.85 -14.65 -1.85
CA LEU A 365 -12.06 -16.07 -2.13
C LEU A 365 -11.43 -16.96 -1.05
N ALA A 366 -10.27 -16.58 -0.51
CA ALA A 366 -9.66 -17.27 0.62
C ALA A 366 -10.56 -17.25 1.87
N ASN A 367 -11.08 -16.07 2.22
CA ASN A 367 -12.01 -15.90 3.35
C ASN A 367 -13.31 -16.67 3.15
N TYR A 368 -13.90 -16.60 1.96
CA TYR A 368 -15.09 -17.36 1.58
C TYR A 368 -14.87 -18.87 1.72
N ASN A 369 -13.75 -19.39 1.19
CA ASN A 369 -13.42 -20.82 1.28
C ASN A 369 -13.15 -21.26 2.73
N ALA A 370 -12.48 -20.43 3.53
CA ALA A 370 -12.26 -20.69 4.95
C ALA A 370 -13.59 -20.78 5.72
N ALA A 371 -14.50 -19.83 5.48
CA ALA A 371 -15.84 -19.83 6.07
C ALA A 371 -16.66 -21.07 5.69
N LYS A 372 -16.53 -21.52 4.43
CA LYS A 372 -17.21 -22.73 3.92
C LYS A 372 -16.63 -24.04 4.48
N ARG A 373 -15.33 -24.08 4.79
CA ARG A 373 -14.65 -25.28 5.33
C ARG A 373 -14.88 -25.48 6.83
N GLN A 374 -15.04 -24.41 7.60
CA GLN A 374 -15.14 -24.50 9.06
C GLN A 374 -16.51 -25.00 9.55
N GLN A 375 -17.59 -24.92 8.74
CA GLN A 375 -18.94 -25.35 9.13
C GLN A 375 -19.76 -25.86 7.93
N THR A 376 -20.62 -26.86 8.14
CA THR A 376 -21.62 -27.32 7.14
C THR A 376 -22.69 -26.26 6.84
N VAL A 377 -22.93 -25.33 7.77
CA VAL A 377 -23.74 -24.12 7.57
C VAL A 377 -22.95 -22.93 8.13
N PRO A 378 -22.44 -22.00 7.30
CA PRO A 378 -21.75 -20.83 7.81
C PRO A 378 -22.71 -19.96 8.63
N LYS A 379 -22.26 -19.41 9.76
CA LYS A 379 -23.05 -18.44 10.53
C LYS A 379 -23.53 -17.30 9.61
N LEU A 380 -24.82 -16.95 9.71
CA LEU A 380 -25.46 -15.94 8.88
C LEU A 380 -24.74 -14.58 8.89
N GLU A 381 -24.13 -14.21 10.02
CA GLU A 381 -23.31 -13.01 10.14
C GLU A 381 -22.10 -13.02 9.19
N ILE A 382 -21.40 -14.15 9.08
CA ILE A 382 -20.24 -14.31 8.20
C ILE A 382 -20.66 -14.23 6.73
N ILE A 383 -21.82 -14.80 6.38
CA ILE A 383 -22.37 -14.71 5.02
C ILE A 383 -22.68 -13.26 4.66
N ARG A 384 -23.36 -12.53 5.56
CA ARG A 384 -23.68 -11.10 5.37
C ARG A 384 -22.43 -10.24 5.25
N GLU A 385 -21.42 -10.48 6.09
CA GLU A 385 -20.13 -9.80 6.02
C GLU A 385 -19.41 -10.06 4.71
N THR A 386 -19.34 -11.32 4.29
CA THR A 386 -18.69 -11.71 3.04
C THR A 386 -19.43 -11.11 1.85
N LEU A 387 -20.77 -11.13 1.85
CA LEU A 387 -21.57 -10.50 0.82
C LEU A 387 -21.36 -8.97 0.77
N ALA A 388 -21.29 -8.30 1.92
CA ALA A 388 -20.97 -6.87 1.99
C ALA A 388 -19.58 -6.57 1.41
N ALA A 389 -18.58 -7.41 1.67
CA ALA A 389 -17.26 -7.30 1.04
C ALA A 389 -17.35 -7.45 -0.49
N ALA A 390 -18.18 -8.37 -0.99
CA ALA A 390 -18.41 -8.54 -2.42
C ALA A 390 -19.03 -7.28 -3.07
N TYR A 391 -20.01 -6.65 -2.41
CA TYR A 391 -20.56 -5.37 -2.86
C TYR A 391 -19.49 -4.28 -2.92
N GLY A 392 -18.62 -4.20 -1.91
CA GLY A 392 -17.50 -3.26 -1.91
C GLY A 392 -16.55 -3.44 -3.10
N LEU A 393 -16.21 -4.69 -3.45
CA LEU A 393 -15.36 -5.00 -4.60
C LEU A 393 -16.03 -4.67 -5.93
N TYR A 394 -17.29 -5.05 -6.07
CA TYR A 394 -18.06 -4.75 -7.28
C TYR A 394 -18.18 -3.24 -7.50
N ASN A 395 -18.52 -2.49 -6.46
CA ASN A 395 -18.67 -1.05 -6.52
C ASN A 395 -17.36 -0.31 -6.85
N ALA A 396 -16.23 -0.83 -6.37
CA ALA A 396 -14.92 -0.23 -6.60
C ALA A 396 -14.38 -0.50 -8.02
N PHE A 397 -14.58 -1.71 -8.56
CA PHE A 397 -13.84 -2.17 -9.75
C PHE A 397 -14.70 -2.59 -10.95
N LEU A 398 -15.98 -2.90 -10.74
CA LEU A 398 -16.81 -3.60 -11.75
C LEU A 398 -18.09 -2.83 -12.12
N ALA A 399 -18.59 -1.98 -11.22
CA ALA A 399 -19.74 -1.14 -11.50
C ALA A 399 -19.44 -0.19 -12.69
N PRO A 400 -20.42 0.08 -13.58
CA PRO A 400 -20.26 1.06 -14.64
C PRO A 400 -19.93 2.45 -14.09
N GLY A 401 -18.92 3.10 -14.65
CA GLY A 401 -18.44 4.39 -14.15
C GLY A 401 -17.72 4.29 -12.81
N SER A 402 -17.32 3.08 -12.41
CA SER A 402 -16.47 2.92 -11.24
C SER A 402 -15.12 3.61 -11.49
N PRO A 403 -14.55 4.24 -10.46
CA PRO A 403 -13.30 4.98 -10.59
C PRO A 403 -12.08 4.09 -10.89
N CYS A 404 -12.19 2.78 -10.61
CA CYS A 404 -11.17 1.77 -10.90
C CYS A 404 -11.73 0.70 -11.84
N GLU A 405 -12.55 1.11 -12.81
CA GLU A 405 -13.26 0.22 -13.72
C GLU A 405 -12.33 -0.70 -14.52
N LEU A 406 -12.52 -2.00 -14.40
CA LEU A 406 -11.69 -3.00 -15.06
C LEU A 406 -12.11 -3.29 -16.49
N ASN A 407 -11.10 -3.53 -17.33
CA ASN A 407 -11.28 -4.00 -18.70
C ASN A 407 -11.47 -5.53 -18.75
N ILE A 408 -12.71 -5.99 -18.51
CA ILE A 408 -13.10 -7.40 -18.61
C ILE A 408 -14.18 -7.60 -19.67
N ASP A 409 -14.38 -8.86 -20.07
CA ASP A 409 -15.38 -9.24 -21.08
C ASP A 409 -16.78 -8.76 -20.70
N HIS A 410 -17.50 -8.23 -21.70
CA HIS A 410 -18.84 -7.67 -21.52
C HIS A 410 -19.85 -8.70 -20.97
N SER A 411 -19.77 -9.96 -21.40
CA SER A 411 -20.65 -11.03 -20.91
C SER A 411 -20.45 -11.27 -19.41
N LEU A 412 -19.20 -11.39 -18.97
CA LEU A 412 -18.86 -11.59 -17.56
C LEU A 412 -19.29 -10.41 -16.70
N ARG A 413 -19.07 -9.18 -17.17
CA ARG A 413 -19.55 -7.97 -16.51
C ARG A 413 -21.07 -7.97 -16.37
N THR A 414 -21.80 -8.34 -17.43
CA THR A 414 -23.26 -8.40 -17.42
C THR A 414 -23.76 -9.42 -16.40
N SER A 415 -23.11 -10.59 -16.32
CA SER A 415 -23.44 -11.63 -15.33
C SER A 415 -23.20 -11.16 -13.90
N LEU A 416 -22.06 -10.49 -13.64
CA LEU A 416 -21.76 -9.89 -12.34
C LEU A 416 -22.79 -8.83 -11.96
N ALA A 417 -23.12 -7.91 -12.86
CA ALA A 417 -24.10 -6.87 -12.61
C ALA A 417 -25.48 -7.48 -12.27
N ALA A 418 -25.98 -8.38 -13.11
CA ALA A 418 -27.25 -9.05 -12.88
C ALA A 418 -27.30 -9.77 -11.53
N ARG A 419 -26.19 -10.39 -11.12
CA ARG A 419 -26.09 -11.08 -9.83
C ARG A 419 -26.08 -10.11 -8.64
N MET A 420 -25.30 -9.04 -8.73
CA MET A 420 -25.14 -8.06 -7.66
C MET A 420 -26.40 -7.18 -7.47
N THR A 421 -27.25 -7.04 -8.49
CA THR A 421 -28.51 -6.27 -8.38
C THR A 421 -29.72 -7.13 -7.98
N ARG A 422 -29.56 -8.46 -7.85
CA ARG A 422 -30.66 -9.36 -7.51
C ARG A 422 -31.00 -9.22 -6.02
N ALA A 423 -32.28 -8.95 -5.72
CA ALA A 423 -32.78 -9.02 -4.35
C ALA A 423 -32.65 -10.44 -3.79
N VAL A 424 -32.23 -10.54 -2.53
CA VAL A 424 -32.06 -11.82 -1.84
C VAL A 424 -32.97 -11.82 -0.62
N ASP A 425 -34.08 -12.53 -0.71
CA ASP A 425 -35.19 -12.42 0.24
C ASP A 425 -35.14 -13.44 1.39
N ASP A 426 -34.27 -14.46 1.32
CA ASP A 426 -34.15 -15.53 2.32
C ASP A 426 -32.69 -16.00 2.52
N ASP A 427 -32.41 -16.62 3.66
CA ASP A 427 -31.05 -17.00 4.11
C ASP A 427 -30.42 -18.07 3.19
N ASP A 428 -31.19 -19.08 2.76
CA ASP A 428 -30.73 -20.08 1.78
C ASP A 428 -30.40 -19.44 0.42
N ALA A 429 -31.16 -18.41 0.05
CA ALA A 429 -30.90 -17.63 -1.14
C ALA A 429 -29.66 -16.74 -1.00
N MET A 430 -29.25 -16.33 0.22
CA MET A 430 -27.99 -15.61 0.48
C MET A 430 -26.75 -16.50 0.39
N VAL A 431 -26.86 -17.76 0.77
CA VAL A 431 -25.76 -18.73 0.60
C VAL A 431 -25.55 -19.00 -0.89
N LYS A 432 -26.61 -19.38 -1.61
CA LYS A 432 -26.56 -19.57 -3.06
C LYS A 432 -26.16 -18.28 -3.79
N SER A 433 -26.72 -17.17 -3.31
CA SER A 433 -26.15 -15.81 -3.31
C SER A 433 -24.68 -15.71 -3.65
N LEU A 434 -23.95 -15.95 -2.57
CA LEU A 434 -22.53 -15.81 -2.40
C LEU A 434 -21.74 -16.84 -3.20
N ASP A 435 -22.21 -18.08 -3.31
CA ASP A 435 -21.56 -19.14 -4.11
C ASP A 435 -21.45 -18.76 -5.59
N GLU A 436 -22.54 -18.22 -6.17
CA GLU A 436 -22.54 -17.73 -7.54
C GLU A 436 -21.63 -16.50 -7.71
N VAL A 437 -21.63 -15.56 -6.76
CA VAL A 437 -20.74 -14.38 -6.78
C VAL A 437 -19.27 -14.79 -6.71
N ALA A 438 -18.92 -15.72 -5.83
CA ALA A 438 -17.56 -16.24 -5.70
C ALA A 438 -17.08 -16.88 -7.02
N THR A 439 -17.96 -17.64 -7.69
CA THR A 439 -17.67 -18.24 -9.00
C THR A 439 -17.40 -17.17 -10.07
N LEU A 440 -18.21 -16.11 -10.12
CA LEU A 440 -18.02 -15.01 -11.08
C LEU A 440 -16.77 -14.19 -10.78
N PHE A 441 -16.44 -13.97 -9.50
CA PHE A 441 -15.21 -13.31 -9.10
C PHE A 441 -13.96 -14.12 -9.45
N ASP A 442 -14.00 -15.45 -9.30
CA ASP A 442 -12.92 -16.31 -9.75
C ASP A 442 -12.69 -16.19 -11.28
N GLN A 443 -13.76 -16.19 -12.07
CA GLN A 443 -13.68 -15.95 -13.52
C GLN A 443 -13.10 -14.57 -13.85
N ALA A 444 -13.54 -13.52 -13.14
CA ALA A 444 -13.04 -12.16 -13.33
C ALA A 444 -11.58 -12.03 -12.95
N GLN A 445 -11.17 -12.61 -11.83
CA GLN A 445 -9.78 -12.67 -11.40
C GLN A 445 -8.90 -13.37 -12.45
N ASN A 446 -9.36 -14.50 -12.99
CA ASN A 446 -8.66 -15.21 -14.06
C ASN A 446 -8.56 -14.40 -15.37
N SER A 447 -9.59 -13.63 -15.70
CA SER A 447 -9.57 -12.71 -16.85
C SER A 447 -8.52 -11.60 -16.66
N VAL A 448 -8.52 -10.95 -15.49
CA VAL A 448 -7.56 -9.86 -15.17
C VAL A 448 -6.13 -10.40 -15.08
N PHE A 449 -5.94 -11.62 -14.55
CA PHE A 449 -4.64 -12.29 -14.56
C PHE A 449 -4.11 -12.46 -15.99
N LYS A 450 -4.94 -12.94 -16.92
CA LYS A 450 -4.56 -13.12 -18.33
C LYS A 450 -4.29 -11.77 -19.01
N LEU A 451 -5.06 -10.74 -18.69
CA LEU A 451 -4.83 -9.37 -19.17
C LEU A 451 -3.44 -8.87 -18.73
N MET A 452 -3.14 -8.91 -17.44
CA MET A 452 -1.83 -8.48 -16.93
C MET A 452 -0.68 -9.32 -17.50
N ALA A 453 -0.86 -10.64 -17.62
CA ALA A 453 0.15 -11.54 -18.19
C ALA A 453 0.43 -11.25 -19.68
N SER A 454 -0.59 -10.88 -20.46
CA SER A 454 -0.45 -10.63 -21.91
C SER A 454 0.02 -9.22 -22.23
N ASP A 455 -0.42 -8.20 -21.49
CA ASP A 455 -0.13 -6.79 -21.78
C ASP A 455 0.95 -6.20 -20.86
N SER A 456 0.79 -6.33 -19.55
CA SER A 456 1.62 -5.62 -18.56
C SER A 456 2.97 -6.30 -18.33
N VAL A 457 3.00 -7.64 -18.22
CA VAL A 457 4.23 -8.39 -17.94
C VAL A 457 5.32 -8.17 -19.01
N PRO A 458 5.05 -8.27 -20.33
CA PRO A 458 6.08 -8.00 -21.34
C PRO A 458 6.68 -6.60 -21.28
N LYS A 459 5.86 -5.59 -20.93
CA LYS A 459 6.30 -4.20 -20.78
C LYS A 459 7.15 -4.03 -19.53
N PHE A 460 6.72 -4.60 -18.41
CA PHE A 460 7.45 -4.60 -17.15
C PHE A 460 8.87 -5.17 -17.30
N LEU A 461 9.03 -6.29 -18.04
CA LEU A 461 10.33 -6.94 -18.24
C LEU A 461 11.29 -6.13 -19.14
N ARG A 462 10.75 -5.28 -20.02
CA ARG A 462 11.56 -4.44 -20.92
C ARG A 462 11.98 -3.12 -20.29
N GLU A 463 11.37 -2.75 -19.17
CA GLU A 463 11.63 -1.48 -18.51
C GLU A 463 13.05 -1.48 -17.90
N PRO A 464 13.96 -0.60 -18.35
CA PRO A 464 15.36 -0.62 -17.92
C PRO A 464 15.53 -0.46 -16.40
N LYS A 465 14.62 0.27 -15.75
CA LYS A 465 14.66 0.56 -14.32
C LYS A 465 14.54 -0.70 -13.44
N TYR A 466 13.99 -1.80 -13.96
CA TYR A 466 13.84 -3.06 -13.23
C TYR A 466 14.82 -4.16 -13.67
N ALA A 467 15.51 -3.98 -14.80
CA ALA A 467 16.32 -5.02 -15.44
C ALA A 467 17.36 -5.66 -14.50
N ASN A 468 18.07 -4.84 -13.71
CA ASN A 468 19.06 -5.33 -12.75
C ASN A 468 18.44 -6.25 -11.69
N ILE A 469 17.32 -5.83 -11.11
CA ILE A 469 16.65 -6.58 -10.02
C ILE A 469 16.03 -7.87 -10.57
N LEU A 470 15.44 -7.82 -11.76
CA LEU A 470 14.87 -9.00 -12.42
C LEU A 470 15.94 -10.05 -12.73
N ARG A 471 17.14 -9.61 -13.12
CA ARG A 471 18.30 -10.48 -13.35
C ARG A 471 18.82 -11.10 -12.05
N GLU A 472 18.96 -10.30 -10.99
CA GLU A 472 19.38 -10.78 -9.66
C GLU A 472 18.41 -11.83 -9.09
N ARG A 473 17.11 -11.62 -9.29
CA ARG A 473 16.05 -12.55 -8.87
C ARG A 473 15.98 -13.84 -9.68
N ASN A 474 16.74 -13.95 -10.77
CA ASN A 474 16.69 -15.07 -11.72
C ASN A 474 15.25 -15.46 -12.07
N LEU A 475 14.44 -14.46 -12.49
CA LEU A 475 13.02 -14.68 -12.79
C LEU A 475 12.82 -15.85 -13.77
N ASP A 476 13.64 -15.92 -14.81
CA ASP A 476 13.56 -17.01 -15.80
C ASP A 476 13.90 -18.39 -15.20
N GLY A 477 14.79 -18.46 -14.21
CA GLY A 477 15.05 -19.68 -13.45
C GLY A 477 13.89 -20.09 -12.54
N GLN A 478 13.21 -19.14 -11.88
CA GLN A 478 12.01 -19.43 -11.08
C GLN A 478 10.84 -19.91 -11.95
N VAL A 479 10.73 -19.38 -13.17
CA VAL A 479 9.77 -19.84 -14.19
C VAL A 479 10.08 -21.28 -14.63
N ALA A 480 11.35 -21.65 -14.78
CA ALA A 480 11.72 -23.03 -15.12
C ALA A 480 11.35 -24.04 -14.02
N VAL A 481 11.50 -23.68 -12.74
CA VAL A 481 11.14 -24.54 -11.60
C VAL A 481 9.63 -24.74 -11.49
N THR A 482 8.84 -23.68 -11.72
CA THR A 482 7.38 -23.77 -11.71
C THR A 482 6.85 -24.66 -12.85
N ASN A 483 7.45 -24.57 -14.04
CA ASN A 483 7.16 -25.49 -15.14
C ASN A 483 7.52 -26.95 -14.81
N GLY A 484 8.64 -27.20 -14.12
CA GLY A 484 9.05 -28.55 -13.75
C GLY A 484 8.09 -29.26 -12.78
N ARG A 485 7.43 -28.51 -11.87
CA ARG A 485 6.43 -29.07 -10.95
C ARG A 485 5.09 -29.41 -11.61
N ALA A 486 4.73 -28.74 -12.70
CA ALA A 486 3.47 -28.99 -13.42
C ALA A 486 3.51 -30.25 -14.31
N VAL A 487 4.69 -30.75 -14.66
CA VAL A 487 4.88 -31.95 -15.51
C VAL A 487 4.99 -33.24 -14.68
N SER A 488 5.16 -33.13 -13.37
CA SER A 488 5.36 -34.26 -12.45
C SER A 488 4.17 -34.54 -11.52
N GLY A 489 2.98 -34.01 -11.82
CA GLY A 489 1.77 -34.12 -10.99
C GLY A 489 0.64 -34.88 -11.68
#